data_AF-A0A7J5AG21-F1
#
_entry.id   AF-A0A7J5AG21-F1
#
_cell.length_a   1.000
_cell.length_b   1.000
_cell.length_c   1.000
_cell.angle_alpha   90.00
_cell.angle_beta   90.00
_cell.angle_gamma   90.00
#
_symmetry.space_group_name_H-M   'P 1'
#
loop_
_entity.id
_entity.type
_entity.pdbx_description
1 polymer ?
#
loop_
_entity_poly.entity_id
_entity_poly.type
_entity_poly.pdbx_seq_one_letter_code
_entity_poly.pdbx_strand_id
1 'polypeptide(L)'
;MPDSTLDGLLDPFTEPKPFTPDTAALAPLAPGTHVVLLDGDIVYVGETGRTLRERLRAHLRGNRGSSVLHKQVGELLDRELGRQATAAEIAAWLGRCEIRWRETGDPKALKEALLTVVIPRFNRLLPGQRVTSTDPVSRFERLADGPYLDSVVAANRAYLDAVVPDAAATERDHWALSCLPGTRTDPPRLSAVSMKTMETFVLHEPTEPGAGAPAEGFLVVRKSVLDGHWTPAGFRAAHPAITRWPSDYVDAGPDQEVLAGDVEDLIAALADERVVLAARALTEPLLQSRTLHARGHNQPFADAVLGRHEQTDWICPVDAGDSSSGKDVWEYFRSDAVVDWQLSAGYHQIAAGDRIWAYATEPPARLVAAGVAWDDPRQRATEDGLEWRVAVRWDAELTRRLLDSEEDVPVLPAGSVRGVREMSATELDRVVDALEASGVPEPEALPEGRRRRLAEVTARQGQADFRRRLIEAYGRRCAITGCDTEAALQAAHISPYDGPATNRVTNGLLLRADVHNLFDRGLIWVDEQLRVRVKAEAAHYAEWHGQELRPPARTADRPDPAALRAHRREVAGMP
;
A
#
# COMPACT_ATOMS: atom_id res chain seq x y z
N MET A 1 -40.44 -15.46 -12.15
CA MET A 1 -40.46 -13.99 -12.25
C MET A 1 -39.19 -13.65 -13.02
N PRO A 2 -39.24 -13.03 -14.20
CA PRO A 2 -38.04 -12.74 -14.97
C PRO A 2 -37.17 -11.74 -14.22
N ASP A 3 -35.86 -11.88 -14.32
CA ASP A 3 -34.83 -11.04 -13.71
C ASP A 3 -35.04 -9.57 -14.10
N SER A 4 -35.67 -8.79 -13.22
CA SER A 4 -36.15 -7.43 -13.50
C SER A 4 -35.05 -6.38 -13.66
N THR A 5 -33.79 -6.77 -13.79
CA THR A 5 -32.63 -5.86 -13.90
C THR A 5 -31.92 -5.95 -15.26
N LEU A 6 -31.75 -7.14 -15.85
CA LEU A 6 -31.09 -7.30 -17.14
C LEU A 6 -32.01 -6.96 -18.31
N ASP A 7 -33.25 -7.45 -18.29
CA ASP A 7 -34.24 -7.17 -19.33
C ASP A 7 -34.48 -5.66 -19.45
N GLY A 8 -34.66 -4.96 -18.32
CA GLY A 8 -34.83 -3.51 -18.29
C GLY A 8 -33.60 -2.71 -18.79
N LEU A 9 -32.38 -3.26 -18.67
CA LEU A 9 -31.17 -2.65 -19.23
C LEU A 9 -31.04 -2.86 -20.74
N LEU A 10 -31.55 -3.99 -21.26
CA LEU A 10 -31.51 -4.37 -22.66
C LEU A 10 -32.71 -3.88 -23.46
N ASP A 11 -33.84 -3.58 -22.83
CA ASP A 11 -35.06 -3.04 -23.47
C ASP A 11 -34.80 -1.87 -24.43
N PRO A 12 -33.92 -0.90 -24.11
CA PRO A 12 -33.67 0.23 -25.01
C PRO A 12 -32.59 -0.07 -26.08
N PHE A 13 -32.08 -1.30 -26.15
CA PHE A 13 -31.22 -1.73 -27.25
C PHE A 13 -32.04 -2.18 -28.45
N THR A 14 -31.48 -2.04 -29.64
CA THR A 14 -32.10 -2.60 -30.86
C THR A 14 -32.44 -4.08 -30.69
N GLU A 15 -33.42 -4.54 -31.46
CA GLU A 15 -33.64 -5.97 -31.65
C GLU A 15 -32.34 -6.70 -32.06
N PRO A 16 -32.15 -7.97 -31.66
CA PRO A 16 -31.03 -8.79 -32.11
C PRO A 16 -30.96 -8.83 -33.64
N LYS A 17 -29.77 -8.62 -34.19
CA LYS A 17 -29.49 -8.71 -35.63
C LYS A 17 -28.26 -9.57 -35.87
N PRO A 18 -28.15 -10.27 -37.01
CA PRO A 18 -26.92 -11.00 -37.33
C PRO A 18 -25.70 -10.08 -37.33
N PHE A 19 -24.59 -10.48 -36.70
CA PHE A 19 -23.40 -9.65 -36.61
C PHE A 19 -22.54 -9.74 -37.89
N THR A 20 -23.01 -9.09 -38.95
CA THR A 20 -22.38 -9.07 -40.28
C THR A 20 -21.92 -7.67 -40.69
N PRO A 21 -21.08 -7.55 -41.73
CA PRO A 21 -20.66 -6.25 -42.25
C PRO A 21 -21.83 -5.35 -42.71
N ASP A 22 -22.90 -5.94 -43.25
CA ASP A 22 -24.08 -5.20 -43.69
C ASP A 22 -24.87 -4.66 -42.49
N THR A 23 -25.08 -5.47 -41.45
CA THR A 23 -25.68 -5.01 -40.19
C THR A 23 -24.84 -3.90 -39.55
N ALA A 24 -23.51 -4.06 -39.53
CA ALA A 24 -22.61 -3.04 -39.01
C ALA A 24 -22.67 -1.73 -39.80
N ALA A 25 -22.95 -1.77 -41.12
CA ALA A 25 -23.12 -0.57 -41.94
C ALA A 25 -24.40 0.21 -41.61
N LEU A 26 -25.43 -0.46 -41.09
CA LEU A 26 -26.69 0.15 -40.65
C LEU A 26 -26.59 0.82 -39.27
N ALA A 27 -25.53 0.56 -38.51
CA ALA A 27 -25.34 1.17 -37.20
C ALA A 27 -25.15 2.70 -37.31
N PRO A 28 -25.57 3.46 -36.28
CA PRO A 28 -25.52 4.92 -36.30
C PRO A 28 -24.08 5.45 -36.24
N LEU A 29 -23.91 6.68 -36.75
CA LEU A 29 -22.66 7.46 -36.61
C LEU A 29 -22.64 8.23 -35.28
N ALA A 30 -23.00 7.55 -34.19
CA ALA A 30 -23.14 8.15 -32.88
C ALA A 30 -22.47 7.29 -31.80
N PRO A 31 -22.14 7.87 -30.63
CA PRO A 31 -21.62 7.13 -29.49
C PRO A 31 -22.64 6.12 -28.97
N GLY A 32 -22.16 5.01 -28.43
CA GLY A 32 -23.06 4.04 -27.84
C GLY A 32 -22.42 2.76 -27.36
N THR A 33 -23.27 1.90 -26.79
CA THR A 33 -22.92 0.60 -26.24
C THR A 33 -23.54 -0.49 -27.12
N HIS A 34 -22.85 -1.62 -27.28
CA HIS A 34 -23.33 -2.77 -28.02
C HIS A 34 -23.05 -4.06 -27.27
N VAL A 35 -23.91 -5.05 -27.47
CA VAL A 35 -23.77 -6.38 -26.90
C VAL A 35 -23.79 -7.41 -28.02
N VAL A 36 -22.91 -8.41 -27.91
CA VAL A 36 -22.83 -9.54 -28.84
C VAL A 36 -23.39 -10.75 -28.12
N LEU A 37 -24.30 -11.45 -28.78
CA LEU A 37 -24.96 -12.63 -28.26
C LEU A 37 -24.56 -13.86 -29.08
N LEU A 38 -24.32 -14.98 -28.40
CA LEU A 38 -24.15 -16.27 -29.04
C LEU A 38 -25.14 -17.22 -28.39
N ASP A 39 -26.03 -17.81 -29.19
CA ASP A 39 -27.10 -18.71 -28.73
C ASP A 39 -27.98 -18.10 -27.62
N GLY A 40 -28.23 -16.78 -27.70
CA GLY A 40 -29.03 -16.01 -26.73
C GLY A 40 -28.25 -15.47 -25.52
N ASP A 41 -27.01 -15.94 -25.30
CA ASP A 41 -26.17 -15.48 -24.19
C ASP A 41 -25.31 -14.28 -24.57
N ILE A 42 -25.25 -13.26 -23.71
CA ILE A 42 -24.32 -12.13 -23.92
C ILE A 42 -22.89 -12.61 -23.72
N VAL A 43 -22.17 -12.73 -24.83
CA VAL A 43 -20.77 -13.15 -24.86
C VAL A 43 -19.80 -11.96 -24.92
N TYR A 44 -20.27 -10.77 -25.29
CA TYR A 44 -19.47 -9.53 -25.23
C TYR A 44 -20.30 -8.27 -25.01
N VAL A 45 -19.74 -7.29 -24.31
CA VAL A 45 -20.24 -5.92 -24.14
C VAL A 45 -19.14 -4.94 -24.53
N GLY A 46 -19.42 -4.08 -25.50
CA GLY A 46 -18.51 -3.08 -26.01
C GLY A 46 -19.13 -1.68 -26.08
N GLU A 47 -18.29 -0.68 -26.25
CA GLU A 47 -18.60 0.73 -26.16
C GLU A 47 -17.78 1.55 -27.15
N THR A 48 -18.27 2.74 -27.48
CA THR A 48 -17.52 3.72 -28.25
C THR A 48 -18.03 5.13 -27.96
N GLY A 49 -17.09 6.03 -27.67
CA GLY A 49 -17.36 7.47 -27.58
C GLY A 49 -17.34 8.19 -28.94
N ARG A 50 -17.07 7.46 -30.03
CA ARG A 50 -17.08 7.99 -31.41
C ARG A 50 -18.33 7.49 -32.13
N THR A 51 -18.20 6.53 -33.02
CA THR A 51 -19.31 5.97 -33.78
C THR A 51 -19.46 4.47 -33.56
N LEU A 52 -20.69 4.01 -33.32
CA LEU A 52 -21.05 2.59 -33.25
C LEU A 52 -20.68 1.87 -34.55
N ARG A 53 -20.93 2.50 -35.71
CA ARG A 53 -20.59 1.95 -37.03
C ARG A 53 -19.11 1.57 -37.17
N GLU A 54 -18.19 2.48 -36.83
CA GLU A 54 -16.75 2.20 -36.95
C GLU A 54 -16.30 1.14 -35.94
N ARG A 55 -16.83 1.17 -34.71
CA ARG A 55 -16.51 0.17 -33.69
C ARG A 55 -16.93 -1.23 -34.13
N LEU A 56 -18.16 -1.39 -34.64
CA LEU A 56 -18.66 -2.68 -35.14
C LEU A 56 -17.86 -3.17 -36.36
N ARG A 57 -17.47 -2.27 -37.27
CA ARG A 57 -16.57 -2.61 -38.39
C ARG A 57 -15.19 -3.03 -37.91
N ALA A 58 -14.64 -2.40 -36.87
CA ALA A 58 -13.35 -2.77 -36.30
C ALA A 58 -13.36 -4.18 -35.68
N HIS A 59 -14.49 -4.62 -35.10
CA HIS A 59 -14.65 -5.99 -34.65
C HIS A 59 -14.61 -7.00 -35.80
N LEU A 60 -15.17 -6.67 -36.97
CA LEU A 60 -15.27 -7.58 -38.11
C LEU A 60 -14.03 -7.57 -39.03
N ARG A 61 -13.44 -6.40 -39.29
CA ARG A 61 -12.41 -6.20 -40.32
C ARG A 61 -11.06 -5.74 -39.77
N GLY A 62 -10.95 -5.58 -38.45
CA GLY A 62 -9.74 -5.11 -37.80
C GLY A 62 -8.61 -6.15 -37.79
N ASN A 63 -7.53 -5.77 -37.12
CA ASN A 63 -6.44 -6.64 -36.70
C ASN A 63 -6.55 -6.99 -35.20
N ARG A 64 -5.62 -7.79 -34.66
CA ARG A 64 -5.60 -8.19 -33.23
C ARG A 64 -5.52 -7.03 -32.23
N GLY A 65 -5.16 -5.82 -32.66
CA GLY A 65 -5.17 -4.60 -31.83
C GLY A 65 -6.44 -3.74 -31.98
N SER A 66 -7.31 -4.06 -32.95
CA SER A 66 -8.45 -3.20 -33.31
C SER A 66 -9.60 -3.27 -32.31
N SER A 67 -9.74 -4.40 -31.60
CA SER A 67 -10.67 -4.53 -30.47
C SER A 67 -10.38 -5.77 -29.61
N VAL A 68 -10.82 -5.73 -28.34
CA VAL A 68 -10.71 -6.86 -27.41
C VAL A 68 -11.45 -8.09 -27.95
N LEU A 69 -12.68 -7.92 -28.44
CA LEU A 69 -13.45 -9.02 -29.02
C LEU A 69 -12.73 -9.66 -30.23
N HIS A 70 -12.22 -8.85 -31.17
CA HIS A 70 -11.51 -9.37 -32.35
C HIS A 70 -10.24 -10.11 -31.94
N LYS A 71 -9.51 -9.60 -30.95
CA LYS A 71 -8.34 -10.26 -30.38
C LYS A 71 -8.71 -11.62 -29.79
N GLN A 72 -9.70 -11.67 -28.90
CA GLN A 72 -10.01 -12.88 -28.14
C GLN A 72 -10.72 -13.95 -28.97
N VAL A 73 -11.56 -13.58 -29.94
CA VAL A 73 -12.09 -14.53 -30.93
C VAL A 73 -10.96 -15.04 -31.82
N GLY A 74 -10.02 -14.16 -32.19
CA GLY A 74 -8.80 -14.56 -32.88
C GLY A 74 -8.00 -15.60 -32.10
N GLU A 75 -7.68 -15.34 -30.84
CA GLU A 75 -6.95 -16.28 -29.96
C GLU A 75 -7.69 -17.60 -29.72
N LEU A 76 -9.03 -17.56 -29.69
CA LEU A 76 -9.86 -18.77 -29.64
C LEU A 76 -9.65 -19.62 -30.90
N LEU A 77 -9.78 -19.00 -32.07
CA LEU A 77 -9.58 -19.66 -33.36
C LEU A 77 -8.13 -20.10 -33.57
N ASP A 78 -7.16 -19.34 -33.06
CA ASP A 78 -5.74 -19.70 -33.15
C ASP A 78 -5.47 -21.06 -32.48
N ARG A 79 -6.12 -21.31 -31.33
CA ARG A 79 -6.06 -22.60 -30.62
C ARG A 79 -6.79 -23.72 -31.36
N GLU A 80 -7.95 -23.41 -31.93
CA GLU A 80 -8.77 -24.41 -32.66
C GLU A 80 -8.13 -24.82 -33.99
N LEU A 81 -7.46 -23.89 -34.67
CA LEU A 81 -6.84 -24.10 -35.98
C LEU A 81 -5.35 -24.50 -35.90
N GLY A 82 -4.72 -24.30 -34.74
CA GLY A 82 -3.27 -24.51 -34.57
C GLY A 82 -2.39 -23.52 -35.35
N ARG A 83 -2.98 -22.43 -35.85
CA ARG A 83 -2.30 -21.35 -36.61
C ARG A 83 -3.05 -20.04 -36.41
N GLN A 84 -2.41 -18.93 -36.72
CA GLN A 84 -3.06 -17.63 -36.63
C GLN A 84 -4.27 -17.54 -37.59
N ALA A 85 -5.43 -17.23 -37.03
CA ALA A 85 -6.69 -17.05 -37.74
C ALA A 85 -6.72 -15.69 -38.46
N THR A 86 -7.15 -15.71 -39.71
CA THR A 86 -7.30 -14.53 -40.56
C THR A 86 -8.48 -13.66 -40.10
N ALA A 87 -8.48 -12.39 -40.52
CA ALA A 87 -9.61 -11.49 -40.24
C ALA A 87 -10.93 -12.01 -40.83
N ALA A 88 -10.88 -12.70 -41.98
CA ALA A 88 -12.05 -13.32 -42.60
C ALA A 88 -12.63 -14.48 -41.76
N GLU A 89 -11.76 -15.32 -41.16
CA GLU A 89 -12.18 -16.41 -40.28
C GLU A 89 -12.82 -15.89 -38.98
N ILE A 90 -12.31 -14.77 -38.45
CA ILE A 90 -12.90 -14.11 -37.28
C ILE A 90 -14.22 -13.45 -37.61
N ALA A 91 -14.32 -12.78 -38.77
CA ALA A 91 -15.57 -12.23 -39.26
C ALA A 91 -16.63 -13.32 -39.46
N ALA A 92 -16.24 -14.49 -40.00
CA ALA A 92 -17.12 -15.64 -40.16
C ALA A 92 -17.58 -16.19 -38.80
N TRP A 93 -16.68 -16.28 -37.81
CA TRP A 93 -17.03 -16.69 -36.46
C TRP A 93 -18.03 -15.73 -35.81
N LEU A 94 -17.77 -14.41 -35.91
CA LEU A 94 -18.65 -13.36 -35.41
C LEU A 94 -19.99 -13.34 -36.14
N GLY A 95 -20.03 -13.73 -37.42
CA GLY A 95 -21.26 -13.86 -38.19
C GLY A 95 -22.23 -14.93 -37.65
N ARG A 96 -21.79 -15.81 -36.76
CA ARG A 96 -22.66 -16.74 -36.00
C ARG A 96 -23.32 -16.10 -34.78
N CYS A 97 -22.87 -14.91 -34.40
CA CYS A 97 -23.40 -14.16 -33.27
C CYS A 97 -24.48 -13.18 -33.73
N GLU A 98 -25.29 -12.76 -32.78
CA GLU A 98 -26.19 -11.61 -32.92
C GLU A 98 -25.57 -10.38 -32.26
N ILE A 99 -26.00 -9.20 -32.69
CA ILE A 99 -25.59 -7.93 -32.15
C ILE A 99 -26.82 -7.08 -31.83
N ARG A 100 -26.77 -6.41 -30.68
CA ARG A 100 -27.68 -5.33 -30.30
C ARG A 100 -26.86 -4.09 -29.98
N TRP A 101 -27.40 -2.89 -30.21
CA TRP A 101 -26.74 -1.65 -29.82
C TRP A 101 -27.73 -0.61 -29.32
N ARG A 102 -27.22 0.36 -28.59
CA ARG A 102 -27.96 1.50 -28.05
C ARG A 102 -27.10 2.76 -28.11
N GLU A 103 -27.66 3.81 -28.67
CA GLU A 103 -27.07 5.15 -28.63
C GLU A 103 -27.16 5.72 -27.20
N THR A 104 -26.09 6.36 -26.74
CA THR A 104 -26.08 6.99 -25.41
C THR A 104 -25.00 8.05 -25.34
N GLY A 105 -25.26 9.13 -24.61
CA GLY A 105 -24.28 10.17 -24.30
C GLY A 105 -23.17 9.70 -23.34
N ASP A 106 -23.42 8.62 -22.59
CA ASP A 106 -22.42 7.96 -21.74
C ASP A 106 -22.34 6.45 -22.01
N PRO A 107 -21.60 6.03 -23.05
CA PRO A 107 -21.40 4.63 -23.39
C PRO A 107 -20.64 3.82 -22.34
N LYS A 108 -19.81 4.50 -21.53
CA LYS A 108 -18.93 3.85 -20.55
C LYS A 108 -19.73 3.45 -19.31
N ALA A 109 -20.53 4.37 -18.76
CA ALA A 109 -21.39 4.06 -17.62
C ALA A 109 -22.39 2.94 -17.94
N LEU A 110 -22.98 2.94 -19.15
CA LEU A 110 -23.89 1.89 -19.58
C LEU A 110 -23.20 0.52 -19.73
N LYS A 111 -21.97 0.49 -20.26
CA LYS A 111 -21.17 -0.75 -20.31
C LYS A 111 -20.87 -1.27 -18.90
N GLU A 112 -20.49 -0.39 -17.98
CA GLU A 112 -20.19 -0.77 -16.59
C GLU A 112 -21.43 -1.33 -15.90
N ALA A 113 -22.60 -0.70 -16.06
CA ALA A 113 -23.88 -1.20 -15.54
C ALA A 113 -24.29 -2.56 -16.12
N LEU A 114 -24.00 -2.84 -17.39
CA LEU A 114 -24.23 -4.18 -17.96
C LEU A 114 -23.27 -5.22 -17.37
N LEU A 115 -22.00 -4.87 -17.15
CA LEU A 115 -21.00 -5.79 -16.60
C LEU A 115 -21.18 -6.09 -15.10
N THR A 116 -22.02 -5.36 -14.37
CA THR A 116 -22.40 -5.74 -13.00
C THR A 116 -23.44 -6.88 -12.97
N VAL A 117 -24.21 -7.04 -14.05
CA VAL A 117 -25.29 -8.03 -14.15
C VAL A 117 -24.97 -9.20 -15.09
N VAL A 118 -24.04 -9.04 -16.02
CA VAL A 118 -23.57 -10.12 -16.91
C VAL A 118 -22.05 -10.31 -16.82
N ILE A 119 -21.59 -11.55 -17.07
CA ILE A 119 -20.16 -11.90 -17.06
C ILE A 119 -19.75 -12.48 -18.43
N PRO A 120 -19.60 -11.64 -19.48
CA PRO A 120 -19.50 -12.09 -20.86
C PRO A 120 -18.19 -12.82 -21.14
N ARG A 121 -18.26 -13.90 -21.92
CA ARG A 121 -17.13 -14.78 -22.26
C ARG A 121 -15.91 -14.01 -22.81
N PHE A 122 -16.14 -13.01 -23.66
CA PHE A 122 -15.09 -12.23 -24.33
C PHE A 122 -14.89 -10.83 -23.73
N ASN A 123 -15.47 -10.57 -22.56
CA ASN A 123 -15.03 -9.52 -21.65
C ASN A 123 -14.16 -10.07 -20.53
N ARG A 124 -14.18 -11.41 -20.34
CA ARG A 124 -13.22 -12.12 -19.50
C ARG A 124 -11.86 -12.08 -20.19
N LEU A 125 -10.94 -11.28 -19.68
CA LEU A 125 -9.52 -11.53 -19.85
C LEU A 125 -9.23 -12.87 -19.16
N LEU A 126 -8.94 -13.97 -19.86
CA LEU A 126 -8.55 -15.24 -19.20
C LEU A 126 -7.53 -16.06 -19.99
N PRO A 127 -6.62 -16.81 -19.31
CA PRO A 127 -6.52 -17.10 -17.86
C PRO A 127 -5.48 -16.22 -17.12
N GLY A 128 -5.53 -16.00 -15.80
CA GLY A 128 -6.03 -16.87 -14.72
C GLY A 128 -7.33 -16.46 -14.00
N GLN A 129 -8.02 -17.49 -13.52
CA GLN A 129 -9.38 -17.52 -12.99
C GLN A 129 -9.54 -16.91 -11.59
N ARG A 130 -10.81 -16.58 -11.23
CA ARG A 130 -11.35 -16.88 -9.90
C ARG A 130 -11.19 -18.38 -9.65
N VAL A 131 -10.20 -18.71 -8.84
CA VAL A 131 -10.00 -20.04 -8.31
C VAL A 131 -10.78 -20.09 -7.00
N THR A 132 -11.87 -20.85 -6.96
CA THR A 132 -12.21 -21.56 -5.71
C THR A 132 -11.22 -22.72 -5.62
N SER A 133 -10.01 -22.45 -5.17
CA SER A 133 -9.08 -23.46 -4.66
C SER A 133 -8.25 -22.81 -3.58
N THR A 134 -8.12 -23.59 -2.53
CA THR A 134 -7.09 -23.55 -1.50
C THR A 134 -5.69 -23.31 -2.10
N ASP A 135 -5.27 -22.05 -2.32
CA ASP A 135 -4.01 -21.43 -1.83
C ASP A 135 -3.85 -19.94 -2.34
N PRO A 136 -3.39 -18.94 -1.52
CA PRO A 136 -3.67 -17.52 -1.74
C PRO A 136 -2.42 -16.60 -1.77
N VAL A 137 -1.98 -16.12 -2.94
CA VAL A 137 -0.88 -15.12 -3.02
C VAL A 137 -1.09 -14.10 -4.18
N SER A 138 -1.23 -12.82 -3.85
CA SER A 138 -1.37 -11.66 -4.75
C SER A 138 -0.12 -11.40 -5.62
N ARG A 139 -0.24 -10.63 -6.71
CA ARG A 139 0.93 -10.29 -7.57
C ARG A 139 2.05 -9.58 -6.80
N PHE A 140 1.69 -8.74 -5.84
CA PHE A 140 2.66 -8.06 -5.01
C PHE A 140 3.34 -9.04 -4.06
N GLU A 141 2.59 -9.96 -3.44
CA GLU A 141 3.20 -11.00 -2.60
C GLU A 141 4.11 -11.93 -3.42
N ARG A 142 3.77 -12.24 -4.68
CA ARG A 142 4.69 -12.96 -5.59
C ARG A 142 5.99 -12.20 -5.89
N LEU A 143 5.92 -10.88 -6.05
CA LEU A 143 7.11 -10.04 -6.19
C LEU A 143 7.89 -10.00 -4.87
N ALA A 144 7.19 -9.95 -3.73
CA ALA A 144 7.76 -9.91 -2.40
C ALA A 144 8.45 -11.21 -1.98
N ASP A 145 7.95 -12.34 -2.47
CA ASP A 145 8.59 -13.65 -2.32
C ASP A 145 9.73 -13.86 -3.34
N GLY A 146 9.86 -12.97 -4.32
CA GLY A 146 10.89 -12.99 -5.34
C GLY A 146 12.17 -12.25 -4.91
N PRO A 147 13.29 -12.47 -5.63
CA PRO A 147 14.59 -11.90 -5.25
C PRO A 147 14.73 -10.40 -5.56
N TYR A 148 13.74 -9.80 -6.22
CA TYR A 148 13.83 -8.45 -6.78
C TYR A 148 13.04 -7.39 -6.02
N LEU A 149 12.33 -7.74 -4.92
CA LEU A 149 11.46 -6.79 -4.22
C LEU A 149 12.18 -5.49 -3.87
N ASP A 150 13.29 -5.59 -3.13
CA ASP A 150 13.97 -4.42 -2.58
C ASP A 150 14.52 -3.51 -3.68
N SER A 151 15.15 -4.09 -4.71
CA SER A 151 15.72 -3.34 -5.84
C SER A 151 14.63 -2.70 -6.69
N VAL A 152 13.53 -3.41 -6.95
CA VAL A 152 12.37 -2.89 -7.69
C VAL A 152 11.68 -1.75 -6.93
N VAL A 153 11.48 -1.89 -5.60
CA VAL A 153 10.91 -0.83 -4.76
C VAL A 153 11.83 0.40 -4.76
N ALA A 154 13.13 0.21 -4.53
CA ALA A 154 14.11 1.30 -4.51
C ALA A 154 14.15 2.06 -5.84
N ALA A 155 14.17 1.35 -6.97
CA ALA A 155 14.20 1.95 -8.30
C ALA A 155 12.94 2.75 -8.63
N ASN A 156 11.75 2.19 -8.37
CA ASN A 156 10.49 2.90 -8.60
C ASN A 156 10.37 4.13 -7.70
N ARG A 157 10.83 4.05 -6.44
CA ARG A 157 10.86 5.20 -5.52
C ARG A 157 11.77 6.29 -6.05
N ALA A 158 13.02 5.95 -6.40
CA ALA A 158 13.97 6.90 -6.97
C ALA A 158 13.39 7.59 -8.21
N TYR A 159 12.70 6.85 -9.09
CA TYR A 159 12.06 7.41 -10.27
C TYR A 159 10.92 8.37 -9.92
N LEU A 160 9.97 7.96 -9.07
CA LEU A 160 8.81 8.79 -8.72
C LEU A 160 9.23 10.06 -7.97
N ASP A 161 10.14 9.95 -6.99
CA ASP A 161 10.67 11.08 -6.23
C ASP A 161 11.39 12.08 -7.15
N ALA A 162 12.15 11.56 -8.13
CA ALA A 162 12.87 12.41 -9.06
C ALA A 162 11.95 13.04 -10.11
N VAL A 163 10.94 12.34 -10.63
CA VAL A 163 10.27 12.72 -11.89
C VAL A 163 8.84 13.22 -11.72
N VAL A 164 8.12 12.80 -10.68
CA VAL A 164 6.69 13.09 -10.51
C VAL A 164 6.47 14.08 -9.37
N PRO A 165 6.00 15.31 -9.66
CA PRO A 165 5.63 16.26 -8.62
C PRO A 165 4.47 15.72 -7.78
N ASP A 166 4.65 15.69 -6.46
CA ASP A 166 3.65 15.21 -5.50
C ASP A 166 3.04 13.86 -5.93
N ALA A 167 3.92 12.86 -6.07
CA ALA A 167 3.56 11.56 -6.58
C ALA A 167 2.37 10.94 -5.82
N ALA A 168 2.32 11.10 -4.50
CA ALA A 168 1.22 10.59 -3.67
C ALA A 168 -0.13 11.22 -4.03
N ALA A 169 -0.22 12.55 -4.17
CA ALA A 169 -1.48 13.23 -4.46
C ALA A 169 -1.98 13.03 -5.91
N THR A 170 -1.09 12.69 -6.83
CA THR A 170 -1.39 12.55 -8.27
C THR A 170 -1.55 11.11 -8.74
N GLU A 171 -1.43 10.15 -7.81
CA GLU A 171 -1.53 8.72 -8.05
C GLU A 171 -2.91 8.31 -8.61
N ARG A 172 -2.91 7.35 -9.53
CA ARG A 172 -4.09 6.81 -10.27
C ARG A 172 -4.82 7.81 -11.16
N ASP A 173 -4.67 9.10 -10.89
CA ASP A 173 -5.19 10.16 -11.72
C ASP A 173 -4.24 10.50 -12.85
N HIS A 174 -2.95 10.71 -12.58
CA HIS A 174 -1.98 11.16 -13.59
C HIS A 174 -0.92 10.11 -13.91
N TRP A 175 -0.66 9.20 -12.99
CA TRP A 175 0.25 8.08 -13.19
C TRP A 175 -0.28 6.80 -12.51
N ALA A 176 0.17 5.64 -12.97
CA ALA A 176 -0.15 4.35 -12.37
C ALA A 176 1.09 3.47 -12.30
N LEU A 177 1.20 2.64 -11.27
CA LEU A 177 2.29 1.67 -11.11
C LEU A 177 1.72 0.25 -11.12
N SER A 178 2.19 -0.56 -12.07
CA SER A 178 1.81 -1.96 -12.19
C SER A 178 2.87 -2.88 -11.57
N CYS A 179 2.43 -4.02 -11.02
CA CYS A 179 3.27 -5.06 -10.42
C CYS A 179 3.09 -6.37 -11.18
N LEU A 180 4.18 -6.99 -11.64
CA LEU A 180 4.20 -8.19 -12.47
C LEU A 180 3.14 -8.14 -13.59
N PRO A 181 3.19 -7.12 -14.49
CA PRO A 181 2.16 -6.95 -15.49
C PRO A 181 2.10 -8.19 -16.39
N GLY A 182 0.89 -8.66 -16.68
CA GLY A 182 0.66 -9.91 -17.41
C GLY A 182 0.99 -9.85 -18.91
N THR A 183 1.66 -8.80 -19.37
CA THR A 183 2.15 -8.70 -20.75
C THR A 183 3.27 -9.72 -20.94
N ARG A 184 3.03 -10.69 -21.84
CA ARG A 184 4.05 -11.68 -22.24
C ARG A 184 5.19 -10.96 -22.95
N THR A 185 6.19 -10.60 -22.16
CA THR A 185 7.45 -9.98 -22.57
C THR A 185 8.57 -10.94 -22.20
N ASP A 186 9.63 -10.90 -22.99
CA ASP A 186 10.84 -11.70 -22.78
C ASP A 186 12.01 -10.71 -22.78
N PRO A 187 12.64 -10.44 -21.62
CA PRO A 187 12.37 -11.02 -20.29
C PRO A 187 11.06 -10.53 -19.61
N PRO A 188 10.54 -11.27 -18.59
CA PRO A 188 9.34 -10.89 -17.86
C PRO A 188 9.46 -9.56 -17.12
N ARG A 189 8.41 -8.74 -17.19
CA ARG A 189 8.34 -7.46 -16.47
C ARG A 189 8.06 -7.63 -14.98
N LEU A 190 8.78 -6.85 -14.18
CA LEU A 190 8.65 -6.74 -12.73
C LEU A 190 7.73 -5.58 -12.34
N SER A 191 7.89 -4.42 -12.97
CA SER A 191 7.07 -3.23 -12.73
C SER A 191 6.99 -2.31 -13.94
N ALA A 192 5.94 -1.48 -14.01
CA ALA A 192 5.90 -0.36 -14.96
C ALA A 192 5.14 0.84 -14.37
N VAL A 193 5.78 2.02 -14.42
CA VAL A 193 5.15 3.32 -14.20
C VAL A 193 4.59 3.82 -15.53
N SER A 194 3.32 4.16 -15.55
CA SER A 194 2.61 4.59 -16.75
C SER A 194 1.94 5.95 -16.54
N MET A 195 2.19 6.89 -17.46
CA MET A 195 1.59 8.22 -17.48
C MET A 195 0.82 8.38 -18.80
N LYS A 196 -0.42 8.90 -18.73
CA LYS A 196 -1.34 8.90 -19.88
C LYS A 196 -1.47 7.47 -20.46
N THR A 197 -0.92 7.20 -21.63
CA THR A 197 -0.89 5.89 -22.31
C THR A 197 0.49 5.25 -22.41
N MET A 198 1.52 5.92 -21.88
CA MET A 198 2.91 5.56 -22.08
C MET A 198 3.52 4.97 -20.81
N GLU A 199 4.31 3.91 -20.96
CA GLU A 199 5.17 3.41 -19.88
C GLU A 199 6.47 4.23 -19.90
N THR A 200 6.69 4.99 -18.84
CA THR A 200 7.81 5.94 -18.76
C THR A 200 8.99 5.37 -17.98
N PHE A 201 8.75 4.36 -17.15
CA PHE A 201 9.76 3.60 -16.42
C PHE A 201 9.31 2.15 -16.28
N VAL A 202 10.16 1.20 -16.71
CA VAL A 202 9.84 -0.23 -16.72
C VAL A 202 11.02 -1.02 -16.19
N LEU A 203 10.75 -1.98 -15.31
CA LEU A 203 11.73 -2.94 -14.81
C LEU A 203 11.32 -4.35 -15.22
N HIS A 204 12.30 -5.19 -15.51
CA HIS A 204 12.15 -6.57 -15.93
C HIS A 204 13.25 -7.45 -15.31
N GLU A 205 13.03 -8.76 -15.36
CA GLU A 205 14.07 -9.73 -15.03
C GLU A 205 15.28 -9.56 -15.97
N PRO A 206 16.49 -9.90 -15.53
CA PRO A 206 17.69 -9.75 -16.35
C PRO A 206 17.57 -10.52 -17.67
N THR A 207 18.03 -9.91 -18.75
CA THR A 207 18.02 -10.52 -20.08
C THR A 207 18.89 -11.77 -20.13
N GLU A 208 19.97 -11.80 -19.35
CA GLU A 208 20.83 -12.97 -19.13
C GLU A 208 20.70 -13.46 -17.68
N PRO A 209 19.76 -14.37 -17.39
CA PRO A 209 19.48 -14.81 -16.02
C PRO A 209 20.65 -15.62 -15.45
N GLY A 210 21.28 -15.05 -14.42
CA GLY A 210 22.32 -15.68 -13.61
C GLY A 210 22.00 -15.59 -12.11
N ALA A 211 22.66 -16.43 -11.29
CA ALA A 211 22.48 -16.37 -9.84
C ALA A 211 22.92 -15.00 -9.31
N GLY A 212 21.98 -14.22 -8.78
CA GLY A 212 22.23 -12.86 -8.28
C GLY A 212 22.30 -11.77 -9.35
N ALA A 213 21.93 -12.05 -10.60
CA ALA A 213 21.85 -11.03 -11.64
C ALA A 213 20.82 -9.96 -11.24
N PRO A 214 21.17 -8.66 -11.29
CA PRO A 214 20.27 -7.58 -10.89
C PRO A 214 19.08 -7.49 -11.84
N ALA A 215 17.98 -6.92 -11.36
CA ALA A 215 16.89 -6.55 -12.24
C ALA A 215 17.38 -5.49 -13.24
N GLU A 216 16.85 -5.55 -14.45
CA GLU A 216 17.16 -4.61 -15.53
C GLU A 216 15.95 -3.75 -15.83
N GLY A 217 16.13 -2.70 -16.61
CA GLY A 217 15.01 -1.90 -17.05
C GLY A 217 15.39 -0.73 -17.91
N PHE A 218 14.43 0.16 -18.07
CA PHE A 218 14.61 1.37 -18.81
C PHE A 218 13.74 2.52 -18.30
N LEU A 219 14.23 3.74 -18.45
CA LEU A 219 13.44 4.96 -18.41
C LEU A 219 13.45 5.65 -19.78
N VAL A 220 12.37 6.37 -20.09
CA VAL A 220 12.32 7.21 -21.28
C VAL A 220 12.62 8.66 -20.87
N VAL A 221 13.39 9.37 -21.69
CA VAL A 221 13.77 10.77 -21.46
C VAL A 221 13.63 11.61 -22.73
N ARG A 222 13.65 12.93 -22.57
CA ARG A 222 13.67 13.89 -23.67
C ARG A 222 15.06 13.93 -24.30
N LYS A 223 15.18 13.52 -25.57
CA LYS A 223 16.47 13.39 -26.24
C LYS A 223 17.22 14.73 -26.35
N SER A 224 16.53 15.76 -26.81
CA SER A 224 17.10 17.09 -27.01
C SER A 224 17.68 17.70 -25.73
N VAL A 225 17.04 17.46 -24.58
CA VAL A 225 17.51 17.92 -23.27
C VAL A 225 18.77 17.18 -22.85
N LEU A 226 18.79 15.85 -23.02
CA LEU A 226 19.96 15.03 -22.69
C LEU A 226 21.18 15.40 -23.54
N ASP A 227 20.97 15.60 -24.85
CA ASP A 227 22.02 16.01 -25.79
C ASP A 227 22.50 17.46 -25.58
N GLY A 228 21.68 18.30 -24.93
CA GLY A 228 22.08 19.63 -24.48
C GLY A 228 23.11 19.62 -23.35
N HIS A 229 23.18 18.53 -22.58
CA HIS A 229 24.12 18.37 -21.46
C HIS A 229 25.35 17.54 -21.81
N TRP A 230 25.24 16.57 -22.72
CA TRP A 230 26.35 15.70 -23.09
C TRP A 230 26.42 15.41 -24.58
N THR A 231 27.65 15.31 -25.07
CA THR A 231 27.90 14.53 -26.30
C THR A 231 27.69 13.03 -26.03
N PRO A 232 27.41 12.21 -27.05
CA PRO A 232 27.27 10.75 -26.86
C PRO A 232 28.48 10.09 -26.17
N ALA A 233 29.69 10.58 -26.43
CA ALA A 233 30.90 10.10 -25.76
C ALA A 233 31.00 10.57 -24.30
N GLY A 234 30.61 11.83 -24.03
CA GLY A 234 30.58 12.37 -22.68
C GLY A 234 29.55 11.67 -21.78
N PHE A 235 28.38 11.32 -22.34
CA PHE A 235 27.37 10.57 -21.60
C PHE A 235 27.89 9.18 -21.24
N ARG A 236 28.48 8.43 -22.19
CA ARG A 236 29.08 7.11 -21.91
C ARG A 236 30.23 7.17 -20.91
N ALA A 237 30.94 8.29 -20.81
CA ALA A 237 31.97 8.45 -19.78
C ALA A 237 31.37 8.68 -18.38
N ALA A 238 30.24 9.37 -18.30
CA ALA A 238 29.55 9.66 -17.04
C ALA A 238 28.70 8.47 -16.55
N HIS A 239 28.06 7.76 -17.47
CA HIS A 239 27.13 6.66 -17.22
C HIS A 239 27.51 5.46 -18.11
N PRO A 240 28.63 4.76 -17.83
CA PRO A 240 29.23 3.78 -18.73
C PRO A 240 28.39 2.52 -18.96
N ALA A 241 27.55 2.16 -18.01
CA ALA A 241 26.69 0.98 -18.08
C ALA A 241 25.27 1.30 -18.61
N ILE A 242 24.94 2.58 -18.81
CA ILE A 242 23.68 2.99 -19.42
C ILE A 242 23.80 3.00 -20.94
N THR A 243 22.92 2.23 -21.57
CA THR A 243 22.73 2.18 -23.01
C THR A 243 21.61 3.12 -23.46
N ARG A 244 21.73 3.64 -24.68
CA ARG A 244 20.80 4.61 -25.27
C ARG A 244 20.24 4.06 -26.58
N TRP A 245 18.92 4.09 -26.75
CA TRP A 245 18.29 3.75 -28.03
C TRP A 245 17.02 4.58 -28.30
N PRO A 246 16.57 4.67 -29.57
CA PRO A 246 15.35 5.40 -29.91
C PRO A 246 14.11 4.82 -29.22
N SER A 247 13.22 5.70 -28.75
CA SER A 247 11.92 5.29 -28.20
C SER A 247 10.89 5.10 -29.32
N ASP A 248 10.11 4.02 -29.26
CA ASP A 248 8.97 3.77 -30.16
C ASP A 248 7.68 4.45 -29.69
N TYR A 249 7.69 5.06 -28.50
CA TYR A 249 6.53 5.77 -27.97
C TYR A 249 6.31 7.10 -28.67
N VAL A 250 5.04 7.46 -28.88
CA VAL A 250 4.66 8.71 -29.58
C VAL A 250 3.98 9.74 -28.67
N ASP A 251 3.59 9.33 -27.46
CA ASP A 251 2.73 10.12 -26.57
C ASP A 251 3.35 11.43 -26.07
N ALA A 252 4.68 11.48 -25.93
CA ALA A 252 5.43 12.67 -25.55
C ALA A 252 6.03 13.43 -26.76
N GLY A 253 5.65 13.07 -28.00
CA GLY A 253 6.20 13.61 -29.25
C GLY A 253 7.41 12.82 -29.77
N PRO A 254 8.06 13.21 -30.88
CA PRO A 254 9.15 12.42 -31.48
C PRO A 254 10.51 12.56 -30.75
N ASP A 255 10.63 13.51 -29.82
CA ASP A 255 11.87 13.88 -29.15
C ASP A 255 12.10 13.03 -27.88
N GLN A 256 12.31 11.73 -28.09
CA GLN A 256 12.39 10.75 -27.02
C GLN A 256 13.55 9.78 -27.23
N GLU A 257 14.16 9.36 -26.13
CA GLU A 257 15.20 8.34 -26.11
C GLU A 257 15.05 7.48 -24.87
N VAL A 258 15.39 6.21 -24.99
CA VAL A 258 15.37 5.25 -23.89
C VAL A 258 16.76 5.14 -23.30
N LEU A 259 16.84 5.21 -21.97
CA LEU A 259 18.03 4.90 -21.18
C LEU A 259 17.79 3.56 -20.49
N ALA A 260 18.71 2.61 -20.65
CA ALA A 260 18.56 1.29 -20.08
C ALA A 260 19.85 0.72 -19.52
N GLY A 261 19.70 -0.09 -18.48
CA GLY A 261 20.77 -0.72 -17.74
C GLY A 261 20.19 -1.55 -16.60
N ASP A 262 21.05 -1.96 -15.67
CA ASP A 262 20.59 -2.58 -14.45
C ASP A 262 19.97 -1.55 -13.48
N VAL A 263 19.27 -2.05 -12.46
CA VAL A 263 18.60 -1.20 -11.48
C VAL A 263 19.56 -0.27 -10.74
N GLU A 264 20.78 -0.70 -10.41
CA GLU A 264 21.72 0.14 -9.67
C GLU A 264 22.19 1.32 -10.54
N ASP A 265 22.51 1.05 -11.80
CA ASP A 265 22.88 2.06 -12.78
C ASP A 265 21.73 3.02 -13.10
N LEU A 266 20.49 2.53 -13.18
CA LEU A 266 19.31 3.37 -13.38
C LEU A 266 19.06 4.29 -12.18
N ILE A 267 19.25 3.79 -10.95
CA ILE A 267 19.17 4.62 -9.73
C ILE A 267 20.28 5.67 -9.74
N ALA A 268 21.51 5.29 -10.09
CA ALA A 268 22.64 6.23 -10.20
C ALA A 268 22.39 7.31 -11.27
N ALA A 269 21.80 6.94 -12.41
CA ALA A 269 21.39 7.87 -13.44
C ALA A 269 20.30 8.83 -12.93
N LEU A 270 19.32 8.33 -12.16
CA LEU A 270 18.27 9.14 -11.53
C LEU A 270 18.77 10.06 -10.40
N ALA A 271 19.98 9.83 -9.88
CA ALA A 271 20.65 10.75 -8.96
C ALA A 271 21.36 11.92 -9.67
N ASP A 272 21.54 11.86 -11.00
CA ASP A 272 22.12 12.94 -11.81
C ASP A 272 21.02 13.92 -12.25
N GLU A 273 21.06 15.15 -11.73
CA GLU A 273 20.07 16.19 -12.01
C GLU A 273 19.86 16.44 -13.51
N ARG A 274 20.89 16.24 -14.35
CA ARG A 274 20.79 16.45 -15.80
C ARG A 274 19.95 15.36 -16.48
N VAL A 275 20.01 14.13 -15.98
CA VAL A 275 19.14 13.03 -16.43
C VAL A 275 17.72 13.27 -15.94
N VAL A 276 17.56 13.69 -14.68
CA VAL A 276 16.24 14.02 -14.09
C VAL A 276 15.56 15.15 -14.86
N LEU A 277 16.29 16.19 -15.27
CA LEU A 277 15.75 17.26 -16.11
C LEU A 277 15.23 16.73 -17.45
N ALA A 278 15.96 15.83 -18.11
CA ALA A 278 15.52 15.20 -19.35
C ALA A 278 14.29 14.29 -19.14
N ALA A 279 14.21 13.57 -18.02
CA ALA A 279 13.04 12.77 -17.65
C ALA A 279 11.81 13.64 -17.34
N ARG A 280 11.95 14.70 -16.54
CA ARG A 280 10.87 15.65 -16.23
C ARG A 280 10.34 16.36 -17.48
N ALA A 281 11.22 16.77 -18.39
CA ALA A 281 10.82 17.38 -19.67
C ALA A 281 10.03 16.42 -20.58
N LEU A 282 10.23 15.10 -20.41
CA LEU A 282 9.39 14.10 -21.06
C LEU A 282 8.02 13.99 -20.37
N THR A 283 8.00 13.88 -19.04
CA THR A 283 6.79 13.53 -18.27
C THR A 283 5.85 14.70 -18.02
N GLU A 284 6.33 15.93 -17.98
CA GLU A 284 5.52 17.14 -17.77
C GLU A 284 4.25 17.20 -18.66
N PRO A 285 4.33 17.07 -20.01
CA PRO A 285 3.14 17.05 -20.85
C PRO A 285 2.26 15.80 -20.66
N LEU A 286 2.84 14.68 -20.20
CA LEU A 286 2.08 13.45 -19.94
C LEU A 286 1.22 13.58 -18.67
N LEU A 287 1.78 14.21 -17.63
CA LEU A 287 1.13 14.44 -16.34
C LEU A 287 0.01 15.48 -16.42
N GLN A 288 -0.06 16.32 -17.46
CA GLN A 288 -1.21 17.20 -17.70
C GLN A 288 -2.49 16.44 -18.09
N SER A 289 -2.40 15.14 -18.40
CA SER A 289 -3.53 14.29 -18.76
C SER A 289 -3.72 13.17 -17.75
N ARG A 290 -4.95 12.67 -17.63
CA ARG A 290 -5.20 11.50 -16.78
C ARG A 290 -4.55 10.23 -17.35
N THR A 291 -4.03 9.36 -16.49
CA THR A 291 -3.55 8.05 -16.88
C THR A 291 -4.69 7.14 -17.31
N LEU A 292 -4.51 6.38 -18.39
CA LEU A 292 -5.43 5.33 -18.81
C LEU A 292 -5.10 3.97 -18.17
N HIS A 293 -4.02 3.92 -17.37
CA HIS A 293 -3.50 2.70 -16.75
C HIS A 293 -3.97 2.51 -15.30
N ALA A 294 -4.89 3.34 -14.79
CA ALA A 294 -5.41 3.24 -13.43
C ALA A 294 -5.98 1.85 -13.06
N ARG A 295 -6.45 1.07 -14.04
CA ARG A 295 -6.95 -0.31 -13.83
C ARG A 295 -5.84 -1.34 -13.59
N GLY A 296 -4.63 -1.08 -14.09
CA GLY A 296 -3.45 -1.92 -13.88
C GLY A 296 -2.64 -1.53 -12.64
N HIS A 297 -3.05 -0.45 -11.96
CA HIS A 297 -2.41 0.06 -10.76
C HIS A 297 -2.45 -0.99 -9.62
N ASN A 298 -1.31 -1.22 -8.98
CA ASN A 298 -1.19 -2.12 -7.84
C ASN A 298 -0.96 -1.30 -6.55
N GLN A 299 -2.04 -1.10 -5.79
CA GLN A 299 -2.03 -0.25 -4.59
C GLN A 299 -0.99 -0.71 -3.54
N PRO A 300 -0.93 -1.99 -3.12
CA PRO A 300 0.05 -2.42 -2.10
C PRO A 300 1.51 -2.19 -2.52
N PHE A 301 1.81 -2.38 -3.82
CA PHE A 301 3.14 -2.11 -4.35
C PHE A 301 3.43 -0.60 -4.41
N ALA A 302 2.45 0.22 -4.79
CA ALA A 302 2.60 1.67 -4.79
C ALA A 302 2.75 2.25 -3.38
N ASP A 303 2.06 1.70 -2.39
CA ASP A 303 2.23 2.06 -0.97
C ASP A 303 3.66 1.75 -0.49
N ALA A 304 4.18 0.56 -0.82
CA ALA A 304 5.57 0.19 -0.54
C ALA A 304 6.57 1.15 -1.22
N VAL A 305 6.32 1.54 -2.47
CA VAL A 305 7.18 2.47 -3.21
C VAL A 305 7.13 3.89 -2.64
N LEU A 306 5.94 4.42 -2.34
CA LEU A 306 5.77 5.78 -1.82
C LEU A 306 6.09 5.91 -0.33
N GLY A 307 6.39 4.80 0.35
CA GLY A 307 6.60 4.79 1.78
C GLY A 307 5.33 5.12 2.56
N ARG A 308 4.14 4.92 1.95
CA ARG A 308 2.87 5.02 2.66
C ARG A 308 2.78 3.81 3.58
N HIS A 309 2.85 4.10 4.87
CA HIS A 309 2.80 3.11 5.92
C HIS A 309 1.43 2.39 5.91
N GLU A 310 1.44 1.12 6.35
CA GLU A 310 0.23 0.33 6.62
C GLU A 310 -0.72 1.11 7.57
N GLN A 311 -2.03 1.01 7.33
CA GLN A 311 -3.14 1.58 8.12
C GLN A 311 -2.76 1.89 9.58
N THR A 312 -2.76 3.17 9.96
CA THR A 312 -2.33 3.63 11.30
C THR A 312 -3.56 3.84 12.21
N ASP A 313 -3.44 3.53 13.51
CA ASP A 313 -4.50 3.70 14.51
C ASP A 313 -4.35 5.03 15.29
N TRP A 314 -5.37 5.89 15.21
CA TRP A 314 -5.42 7.20 15.87
C TRP A 314 -6.43 7.24 17.01
N ILE A 315 -6.10 7.94 18.10
CA ILE A 315 -7.04 8.22 19.21
C ILE A 315 -7.56 9.66 19.10
N CYS A 316 -8.89 9.79 19.09
CA CYS A 316 -9.61 11.04 19.27
C CYS A 316 -10.20 11.08 20.69
N PRO A 317 -9.65 11.90 21.61
CA PRO A 317 -10.25 12.14 22.91
C PRO A 317 -11.57 12.91 22.73
N VAL A 318 -12.59 12.45 23.43
CA VAL A 318 -13.94 13.01 23.37
C VAL A 318 -14.48 13.23 24.78
N ASP A 319 -15.11 14.39 25.00
CA ASP A 319 -15.74 14.74 26.27
C ASP A 319 -17.11 14.04 26.36
N ALA A 320 -17.28 13.12 27.29
CA ALA A 320 -18.55 12.47 27.58
C ALA A 320 -19.37 13.34 28.55
N GLY A 321 -19.77 14.53 28.11
CA GLY A 321 -20.41 15.50 28.99
C GLY A 321 -21.80 15.09 29.47
N ASP A 322 -21.99 15.13 30.79
CA ASP A 322 -23.29 15.12 31.45
C ASP A 322 -24.03 16.47 31.25
N SER A 323 -25.36 16.41 31.22
CA SER A 323 -26.32 17.47 30.84
C SER A 323 -25.97 18.94 31.21
N SER A 324 -26.18 19.90 30.27
CA SER A 324 -26.95 21.18 30.52
C SER A 324 -26.78 22.35 29.52
N SER A 325 -25.95 22.32 28.47
CA SER A 325 -25.87 23.46 27.54
C SER A 325 -26.23 23.09 26.10
N GLY A 326 -27.47 23.38 25.72
CA GLY A 326 -27.99 23.15 24.38
C GLY A 326 -27.28 23.98 23.32
N LYS A 327 -26.41 23.33 22.55
CA LYS A 327 -26.06 23.71 21.16
C LYS A 327 -25.30 22.63 20.39
N ASP A 328 -25.27 21.40 20.88
CA ASP A 328 -24.61 20.30 20.18
C ASP A 328 -25.63 19.42 19.44
N VAL A 329 -25.39 19.22 18.15
CA VAL A 329 -26.13 18.27 17.32
C VAL A 329 -25.68 16.87 17.71
N TRP A 330 -26.60 16.11 18.30
CA TRP A 330 -26.40 14.71 18.66
C TRP A 330 -26.53 13.86 17.38
N GLU A 331 -25.42 13.28 16.92
CA GLU A 331 -25.43 12.40 15.75
C GLU A 331 -25.58 10.94 16.19
N TYR A 332 -26.65 10.30 15.71
CA TYR A 332 -26.95 8.92 16.02
C TYR A 332 -26.16 8.02 15.05
N PHE A 333 -25.38 7.05 15.56
CA PHE A 333 -24.73 6.02 14.76
C PHE A 333 -25.77 5.02 14.20
N ARG A 334 -26.60 5.46 13.24
CA ARG A 334 -27.74 4.67 12.72
C ARG A 334 -27.37 3.72 11.57
N SER A 335 -26.11 3.71 11.13
CA SER A 335 -25.56 2.84 10.09
C SER A 335 -24.07 3.16 9.88
N ASP A 336 -23.39 2.47 8.95
CA ASP A 336 -22.05 2.79 8.42
C ASP A 336 -21.99 4.16 7.69
N ALA A 337 -22.76 5.14 8.16
CA ALA A 337 -22.83 6.48 7.63
C ALA A 337 -21.49 7.19 7.86
N VAL A 338 -21.09 7.96 6.86
CA VAL A 338 -19.91 8.81 6.90
C VAL A 338 -20.29 10.11 7.60
N VAL A 339 -19.52 10.49 8.62
CA VAL A 339 -19.77 11.65 9.48
C VAL A 339 -18.58 12.60 9.45
N ASP A 340 -18.83 13.91 9.34
CA ASP A 340 -17.79 14.94 9.20
C ASP A 340 -17.34 15.50 10.55
N TRP A 341 -16.21 15.01 11.06
CA TRP A 341 -15.63 15.44 12.33
C TRP A 341 -14.77 16.70 12.16
N GLN A 342 -14.88 17.64 13.10
CA GLN A 342 -14.02 18.81 13.20
C GLN A 342 -12.77 18.49 14.01
N LEU A 343 -11.59 18.85 13.51
CA LEU A 343 -10.32 18.65 14.20
C LEU A 343 -9.62 19.99 14.46
N SER A 344 -9.20 20.22 15.70
CA SER A 344 -8.45 21.42 16.11
C SER A 344 -6.93 21.28 15.92
N ALA A 345 -6.38 20.05 15.97
CA ALA A 345 -4.96 19.75 15.85
C ALA A 345 -4.71 18.27 15.46
N GLY A 346 -3.52 17.95 14.95
CA GLY A 346 -3.11 16.57 14.59
C GLY A 346 -3.68 16.05 13.26
N TYR A 347 -4.56 16.80 12.60
CA TYR A 347 -5.21 16.41 11.34
C TYR A 347 -4.22 16.11 10.21
N HIS A 348 -3.07 16.80 10.13
CA HIS A 348 -2.07 16.59 9.08
C HIS A 348 -1.39 15.21 9.11
N GLN A 349 -1.63 14.43 10.17
CA GLN A 349 -1.05 13.10 10.35
C GLN A 349 -2.02 11.99 9.93
N ILE A 350 -3.30 12.31 9.72
CA ILE A 350 -4.35 11.37 9.35
C ILE A 350 -4.47 11.33 7.83
N ALA A 351 -4.52 10.12 7.27
CA ALA A 351 -4.81 9.88 5.86
C ALA A 351 -6.10 9.07 5.69
N ALA A 352 -6.70 9.15 4.50
CA ALA A 352 -7.80 8.28 4.12
C ALA A 352 -7.38 6.80 4.29
N GLY A 353 -8.22 6.01 4.96
CA GLY A 353 -7.96 4.61 5.27
C GLY A 353 -7.42 4.34 6.68
N ASP A 354 -6.97 5.36 7.41
CA ASP A 354 -6.53 5.22 8.79
C ASP A 354 -7.67 4.85 9.74
N ARG A 355 -7.37 4.10 10.81
CA ARG A 355 -8.35 3.73 11.83
C ARG A 355 -8.47 4.83 12.87
N ILE A 356 -9.70 5.19 13.20
CA ILE A 356 -10.03 6.23 14.16
C ILE A 356 -10.74 5.58 15.35
N TRP A 357 -10.16 5.75 16.54
CA TRP A 357 -10.72 5.30 17.81
C TRP A 357 -11.18 6.50 18.62
N ALA A 358 -12.46 6.52 19.02
CA ALA A 358 -12.98 7.54 19.93
C ALA A 358 -12.77 7.09 21.38
N TYR A 359 -12.13 7.92 22.20
CA TYR A 359 -11.77 7.63 23.58
C TYR A 359 -12.40 8.65 24.54
N ALA A 360 -13.33 8.20 25.37
CA ALA A 360 -13.94 9.05 26.39
C ALA A 360 -12.96 9.28 27.55
N THR A 361 -12.76 10.54 27.90
CA THR A 361 -11.76 10.98 28.91
C THR A 361 -12.30 11.05 30.34
N GLU A 362 -13.62 11.04 30.54
CA GLU A 362 -14.25 11.02 31.86
C GLU A 362 -14.26 9.62 32.48
N PRO A 363 -14.10 9.48 33.82
CA PRO A 363 -13.93 8.19 34.46
C PRO A 363 -15.24 7.36 34.47
N PRO A 364 -15.18 6.07 34.04
CA PRO A 364 -14.00 5.35 33.61
C PRO A 364 -13.63 5.66 32.15
N ALA A 365 -12.37 6.02 31.94
CA ALA A 365 -11.86 6.32 30.61
C ALA A 365 -11.86 5.04 29.76
N ARG A 366 -12.52 5.10 28.60
CA ARG A 366 -12.81 3.93 27.77
C ARG A 366 -12.93 4.29 26.31
N LEU A 367 -12.70 3.31 25.44
CA LEU A 367 -13.11 3.42 24.05
C LEU A 367 -14.63 3.42 23.95
N VAL A 368 -15.14 4.27 23.07
CA VAL A 368 -16.59 4.45 22.88
C VAL A 368 -17.01 4.30 21.43
N ALA A 369 -16.09 4.36 20.46
CA ALA A 369 -16.38 4.08 19.06
C ALA A 369 -15.11 3.73 18.26
N ALA A 370 -15.30 3.06 17.13
CA ALA A 370 -14.24 2.73 16.16
C ALA A 370 -14.73 3.00 14.74
N GLY A 371 -13.85 3.55 13.90
CA GLY A 371 -14.18 3.91 12.51
C GLY A 371 -12.94 4.02 11.63
N VAL A 372 -13.14 4.42 10.38
CA VAL A 372 -12.08 4.61 9.40
C VAL A 372 -12.20 6.01 8.80
N ALA A 373 -11.08 6.73 8.67
CA ALA A 373 -11.02 7.97 7.91
C ALA A 373 -11.42 7.68 6.45
N TRP A 374 -12.56 8.20 6.03
CA TRP A 374 -13.18 7.93 4.75
C TRP A 374 -12.53 8.71 3.61
N ASP A 375 -12.13 9.95 3.89
CA ASP A 375 -11.40 10.85 2.98
C ASP A 375 -10.29 11.57 3.74
N ASP A 376 -9.34 12.14 2.99
CA ASP A 376 -8.28 12.97 3.57
C ASP A 376 -8.85 14.21 4.28
N PRO A 377 -8.18 14.71 5.33
CA PRO A 377 -8.58 15.93 6.01
C PRO A 377 -8.66 17.12 5.05
N ARG A 378 -9.76 17.87 5.12
CA ARG A 378 -10.05 19.00 4.21
C ARG A 378 -10.45 20.26 4.98
N GLN A 379 -10.18 21.42 4.39
CA GLN A 379 -10.63 22.69 4.94
C GLN A 379 -12.05 23.03 4.50
N ARG A 380 -12.86 23.53 5.44
CA ARG A 380 -14.19 24.07 5.17
C ARG A 380 -14.28 25.50 5.72
N ALA A 381 -14.76 26.43 4.88
CA ALA A 381 -15.04 27.79 5.31
C ALA A 381 -16.32 27.84 6.15
N THR A 382 -16.25 28.53 7.29
CA THR A 382 -17.36 28.78 8.21
C THR A 382 -17.46 30.28 8.52
N GLU A 383 -18.52 30.69 9.24
CA GLU A 383 -18.72 32.10 9.63
C GLU A 383 -17.59 32.63 10.55
N ASP A 384 -16.94 31.75 11.31
CA ASP A 384 -15.88 32.10 12.27
C ASP A 384 -14.44 31.84 11.77
N GLY A 385 -14.29 31.31 10.54
CA GLY A 385 -12.97 31.06 9.93
C GLY A 385 -12.85 29.75 9.15
N LEU A 386 -11.62 29.29 8.92
CA LEU A 386 -11.33 28.00 8.29
C LEU A 386 -11.24 26.90 9.34
N GLU A 387 -12.00 25.83 9.14
CA GLU A 387 -11.97 24.64 10.01
C GLU A 387 -11.48 23.42 9.23
N TRP A 388 -10.69 22.56 9.88
CA TRP A 388 -10.30 21.26 9.34
C TRP A 388 -11.34 20.20 9.67
N ARG A 389 -11.75 19.45 8.65
CA ARG A 389 -12.74 18.39 8.73
C ARG A 389 -12.15 17.06 8.24
N VAL A 390 -12.45 15.97 8.92
CA VAL A 390 -12.19 14.60 8.43
C VAL A 390 -13.50 13.85 8.35
N ALA A 391 -13.76 13.21 7.21
CA ALA A 391 -14.90 12.32 7.07
C ALA A 391 -14.55 10.99 7.72
N VAL A 392 -15.35 10.50 8.68
CA VAL A 392 -15.12 9.21 9.35
C VAL A 392 -16.32 8.32 9.10
N ARG A 393 -16.07 7.10 8.61
CA ARG A 393 -17.07 6.05 8.52
C ARG A 393 -16.97 5.17 9.75
N TRP A 394 -18.00 5.18 10.58
CA TRP A 394 -18.02 4.42 11.84
C TRP A 394 -18.41 2.95 11.62
N ASP A 395 -17.78 2.05 12.39
CA ASP A 395 -18.18 0.65 12.47
C ASP A 395 -19.24 0.51 13.57
N ALA A 396 -20.51 0.43 13.16
CA ALA A 396 -21.64 0.40 14.06
C ALA A 396 -21.71 -0.89 14.91
N GLU A 397 -21.21 -2.01 14.39
CA GLU A 397 -21.21 -3.30 15.10
C GLU A 397 -20.11 -3.33 16.17
N LEU A 398 -18.89 -2.94 15.82
CA LEU A 398 -17.77 -2.84 16.75
C LEU A 398 -18.04 -1.79 17.83
N THR A 399 -18.63 -0.65 17.45
CA THR A 399 -19.00 0.41 18.40
C THR A 399 -20.03 -0.07 19.43
N ARG A 400 -21.09 -0.78 19.01
CA ARG A 400 -22.07 -1.37 19.95
C ARG A 400 -21.42 -2.34 20.92
N ARG A 401 -20.47 -3.15 20.45
CA ARG A 401 -19.72 -4.11 21.28
C ARG A 401 -18.82 -3.41 22.30
N LEU A 402 -18.11 -2.36 21.91
CA LEU A 402 -17.24 -1.58 22.82
C LEU A 402 -18.00 -0.94 23.99
N LEU A 403 -19.29 -0.65 23.79
CA LEU A 403 -20.13 0.00 24.79
C LEU A 403 -20.84 -0.98 25.74
N ASP A 404 -20.77 -2.30 25.49
CA ASP A 404 -21.44 -3.37 26.25
C ASP A 404 -22.94 -3.10 26.47
N SER A 405 -23.62 -2.61 25.43
CA SER A 405 -25.04 -2.23 25.46
C SER A 405 -25.74 -2.67 24.18
N GLU A 406 -26.88 -3.35 24.31
CA GLU A 406 -27.81 -3.63 23.19
C GLU A 406 -28.77 -2.47 22.90
N GLU A 407 -28.86 -1.48 23.81
CA GLU A 407 -29.62 -0.25 23.57
C GLU A 407 -28.76 0.82 22.88
N ASP A 408 -29.41 1.66 22.06
CA ASP A 408 -28.83 2.82 21.39
C ASP A 408 -28.20 3.78 22.42
N VAL A 409 -26.91 3.61 22.70
CA VAL A 409 -26.19 4.50 23.62
C VAL A 409 -26.01 5.86 22.95
N PRO A 410 -26.35 6.98 23.62
CA PRO A 410 -26.13 8.31 23.07
C PRO A 410 -24.64 8.63 23.16
N VAL A 411 -23.95 8.89 22.04
CA VAL A 411 -22.53 9.26 22.12
C VAL A 411 -22.14 10.32 21.07
N LEU A 412 -21.52 11.38 21.60
CA LEU A 412 -20.59 12.38 21.03
C LEU A 412 -21.17 13.60 20.28
N PRO A 413 -20.99 14.81 20.85
CA PRO A 413 -21.04 16.06 20.09
C PRO A 413 -19.92 16.11 19.04
N ALA A 414 -20.27 16.32 17.77
CA ALA A 414 -19.31 16.58 16.69
C ALA A 414 -18.40 17.81 16.95
N GLY A 415 -18.77 18.67 17.90
CA GLY A 415 -18.03 19.90 18.27
C GLY A 415 -16.97 19.75 19.38
N SER A 416 -16.78 18.57 19.99
CA SER A 416 -15.94 18.43 21.20
C SER A 416 -14.56 17.78 21.01
N VAL A 417 -14.12 17.50 19.78
CA VAL A 417 -12.81 16.85 19.54
C VAL A 417 -11.68 17.85 19.73
N ARG A 418 -10.95 17.74 20.85
CA ARG A 418 -9.91 18.72 21.25
C ARG A 418 -8.54 18.52 20.56
N GLY A 419 -8.34 17.46 19.78
CA GLY A 419 -7.13 17.21 18.97
C GLY A 419 -6.88 15.71 18.72
N VAL A 420 -6.10 15.35 17.71
CA VAL A 420 -5.76 13.94 17.39
C VAL A 420 -4.33 13.61 17.79
N ARG A 421 -4.12 12.39 18.32
CA ARG A 421 -2.79 11.85 18.60
C ARG A 421 -2.70 10.37 18.20
N GLU A 422 -1.48 9.95 17.86
CA GLU A 422 -1.17 8.55 17.62
C GLU A 422 -1.49 7.72 18.88
N MET A 423 -2.05 6.53 18.67
CA MET A 423 -2.29 5.60 19.76
C MET A 423 -0.96 5.11 20.32
N SER A 424 -0.76 5.23 21.64
CA SER A 424 0.44 4.64 22.24
C SER A 424 0.32 3.11 22.23
N ALA A 425 1.44 2.40 22.12
CA ALA A 425 1.45 0.93 22.14
C ALA A 425 0.76 0.35 23.40
N THR A 426 0.90 1.02 24.55
CA THR A 426 0.25 0.61 25.81
C THR A 426 -1.27 0.72 25.75
N GLU A 427 -1.80 1.63 24.93
CA GLU A 427 -3.24 1.78 24.72
C GLU A 427 -3.72 0.74 23.72
N LEU A 428 -2.98 0.53 22.62
CA LEU A 428 -3.25 -0.53 21.65
C LEU A 428 -3.32 -1.90 22.32
N ASP A 429 -2.36 -2.23 23.19
CA ASP A 429 -2.35 -3.48 23.96
C ASP A 429 -3.62 -3.64 24.82
N ARG A 430 -4.10 -2.56 25.46
CA ARG A 430 -5.35 -2.60 26.24
C ARG A 430 -6.59 -2.80 25.37
N VAL A 431 -6.60 -2.27 24.14
CA VAL A 431 -7.68 -2.47 23.17
C VAL A 431 -7.71 -3.92 22.73
N VAL A 432 -6.55 -4.48 22.41
CA VAL A 432 -6.39 -5.90 22.05
C VAL A 432 -6.81 -6.80 23.21
N ASP A 433 -6.31 -6.55 24.42
CA ASP A 433 -6.67 -7.30 25.64
C ASP A 433 -8.18 -7.25 25.92
N ALA A 434 -8.84 -6.10 25.72
CA ALA A 434 -10.28 -5.95 25.91
C ALA A 434 -11.09 -6.73 24.84
N LEU A 435 -10.64 -6.71 23.58
CA LEU A 435 -11.25 -7.48 22.49
C LEU A 435 -11.07 -9.00 22.68
N GLU A 436 -9.93 -9.43 23.18
CA GLU A 436 -9.61 -10.83 23.50
C GLU A 436 -10.38 -11.33 24.74
N ALA A 437 -10.47 -10.52 25.80
CA ALA A 437 -11.23 -10.84 27.01
C ALA A 437 -12.74 -10.99 26.77
N SER A 438 -13.25 -10.40 25.69
CA SER A 438 -14.67 -10.47 25.29
C SER A 438 -15.07 -11.82 24.66
N GLY A 439 -14.13 -12.76 24.49
CA GLY A 439 -14.43 -14.14 24.05
C GLY A 439 -14.95 -14.25 22.61
N VAL A 440 -14.63 -13.28 21.75
CA VAL A 440 -15.01 -13.27 20.34
C VAL A 440 -14.16 -14.31 19.59
N PRO A 441 -14.73 -15.15 18.69
CA PRO A 441 -13.92 -15.97 17.80
C PRO A 441 -13.00 -15.06 16.97
N GLU A 442 -11.71 -15.42 16.85
CA GLU A 442 -10.80 -14.76 15.92
C GLU A 442 -11.50 -14.62 14.56
N PRO A 443 -11.46 -13.45 13.90
CA PRO A 443 -11.90 -13.36 12.51
C PRO A 443 -11.07 -14.37 11.72
N GLU A 444 -11.75 -15.37 11.16
CA GLU A 444 -11.13 -16.51 10.51
C GLU A 444 -10.14 -16.02 9.42
N ALA A 445 -8.89 -16.48 9.58
CA ALA A 445 -7.73 -16.41 8.69
C ALA A 445 -6.83 -15.14 8.77
N LEU A 446 -5.96 -15.08 9.79
CA LEU A 446 -4.64 -14.46 9.64
C LEU A 446 -3.63 -15.51 9.13
N PRO A 447 -3.05 -15.36 7.93
CA PRO A 447 -2.04 -16.30 7.40
C PRO A 447 -0.81 -16.40 8.30
N GLU A 448 -0.14 -17.57 8.32
CA GLU A 448 1.01 -17.87 9.20
C GLU A 448 2.19 -16.90 9.06
N GLY A 449 2.39 -16.32 7.87
CA GLY A 449 3.36 -15.26 7.62
C GLY A 449 3.04 -13.95 8.36
N ARG A 450 1.75 -13.65 8.58
CA ARG A 450 1.29 -12.50 9.37
C ARG A 450 1.46 -12.75 10.87
N ARG A 451 1.35 -13.99 11.35
CA ARG A 451 1.71 -14.37 12.74
C ARG A 451 3.21 -14.25 13.01
N ARG A 452 4.07 -14.65 12.07
CA ARG A 452 5.54 -14.44 12.15
C ARG A 452 5.93 -12.96 12.06
N ARG A 453 5.32 -12.19 11.16
CA ARG A 453 5.54 -10.73 11.07
C ARG A 453 5.01 -10.01 12.30
N LEU A 454 3.86 -10.40 12.86
CA LEU A 454 3.41 -9.93 14.17
C LEU A 454 4.45 -10.27 15.22
N ALA A 455 4.96 -11.50 15.33
CA ALA A 455 6.01 -11.83 16.30
C ALA A 455 7.31 -11.02 16.12
N GLU A 456 7.74 -10.74 14.88
CA GLU A 456 8.93 -9.94 14.56
C GLU A 456 8.72 -8.42 14.77
N VAL A 457 7.54 -7.90 14.45
CA VAL A 457 7.14 -6.51 14.69
C VAL A 457 6.90 -6.27 16.18
N THR A 458 6.26 -7.21 16.89
CA THR A 458 6.08 -7.17 18.35
C THR A 458 7.44 -7.28 19.07
N ALA A 459 8.39 -8.04 18.51
CA ALA A 459 9.77 -8.06 19.01
C ALA A 459 10.51 -6.72 18.76
N ARG A 460 10.33 -6.08 17.60
CA ARG A 460 10.98 -4.81 17.24
C ARG A 460 10.36 -3.59 17.96
N GLN A 461 9.03 -3.52 18.06
CA GLN A 461 8.29 -2.47 18.78
C GLN A 461 8.43 -2.62 20.30
N GLY A 462 8.37 -3.87 20.79
CA GLY A 462 8.64 -4.19 22.19
C GLY A 462 10.04 -3.75 22.64
N GLN A 463 11.04 -3.83 21.75
CA GLN A 463 12.41 -3.34 22.01
C GLN A 463 12.52 -1.80 22.05
N ALA A 464 11.84 -1.08 21.15
CA ALA A 464 11.82 0.39 21.15
C ALA A 464 11.14 0.95 22.41
N ASP A 465 10.01 0.36 22.80
CA ASP A 465 9.27 0.76 24.00
C ASP A 465 9.93 0.33 25.31
N PHE A 466 10.54 -0.85 25.32
CA PHE A 466 11.39 -1.27 26.42
C PHE A 466 12.56 -0.30 26.61
N ARG A 467 13.21 0.12 25.52
CA ARG A 467 14.27 1.13 25.54
C ARG A 467 13.79 2.46 26.08
N ARG A 468 12.66 2.98 25.61
CA ARG A 468 12.08 4.25 26.11
C ARG A 468 11.81 4.19 27.61
N ARG A 469 11.15 3.13 28.09
CA ARG A 469 10.83 2.95 29.51
C ARG A 469 12.07 2.84 30.39
N LEU A 470 13.15 2.20 29.89
CA LEU A 470 14.43 2.16 30.60
C LEU A 470 15.14 3.53 30.62
N ILE A 471 15.10 4.28 29.50
CA ILE A 471 15.61 5.65 29.46
C ILE A 471 14.93 6.52 30.51
N GLU A 472 13.61 6.43 30.66
CA GLU A 472 12.87 7.14 31.69
C GLU A 472 13.19 6.65 33.10
N ALA A 473 13.16 5.34 33.33
CA ALA A 473 13.37 4.74 34.66
C ALA A 473 14.76 5.05 35.25
N TYR A 474 15.80 5.09 34.41
CA TYR A 474 17.18 5.38 34.81
C TYR A 474 17.55 6.87 34.69
N GLY A 475 16.59 7.75 34.38
CA GLY A 475 16.84 9.20 34.27
C GLY A 475 17.84 9.54 33.15
N ARG A 476 17.75 8.82 32.03
CA ARG A 476 18.58 8.95 30.82
C ARG A 476 20.08 8.72 31.07
N ARG A 477 20.42 7.87 32.04
CA ARG A 477 21.82 7.60 32.41
C ARG A 477 22.13 6.12 32.46
N CYS A 478 23.31 5.75 31.99
CA CYS A 478 23.84 4.39 32.15
C CYS A 478 23.85 4.00 33.64
N ALA A 479 23.33 2.80 33.94
CA ALA A 479 23.23 2.25 35.29
C ALA A 479 24.60 1.99 35.94
N ILE A 480 25.65 1.81 35.14
CA ILE A 480 27.01 1.52 35.60
C ILE A 480 27.91 2.75 35.47
N THR A 481 28.04 3.32 34.27
CA THR A 481 29.00 4.40 34.01
C THR A 481 28.46 5.80 34.31
N GLY A 482 27.15 5.95 34.50
CA GLY A 482 26.50 7.25 34.69
C GLY A 482 26.43 8.14 33.44
N CYS A 483 26.95 7.68 32.30
CA CYS A 483 26.90 8.38 31.00
C CYS A 483 25.48 8.81 30.65
N ASP A 484 25.28 10.09 30.31
CA ASP A 484 24.01 10.71 29.93
C ASP A 484 23.87 11.00 28.43
N THR A 485 24.87 10.65 27.62
CA THR A 485 24.77 10.70 26.17
C THR A 485 23.78 9.63 25.70
N GLU A 486 22.52 9.99 25.54
CA GLU A 486 21.42 9.06 25.19
C GLU A 486 21.71 8.20 23.95
N ALA A 487 22.37 8.78 22.94
CA ALA A 487 22.79 8.07 21.72
C ALA A 487 23.77 6.91 22.00
N ALA A 488 24.52 6.96 23.11
CA ALA A 488 25.45 5.91 23.52
C ALA A 488 24.78 4.83 24.40
N LEU A 489 23.52 5.03 24.81
CA LEU A 489 22.79 4.12 25.70
C LEU A 489 22.08 3.03 24.91
N GLN A 490 21.90 1.88 25.54
CA GLN A 490 21.22 0.69 25.04
C GLN A 490 20.40 0.04 26.16
N ALA A 491 19.29 -0.57 25.77
CA ALA A 491 18.48 -1.38 26.67
C ALA A 491 19.01 -2.80 26.67
N ALA A 492 19.53 -3.23 27.82
CA ALA A 492 20.04 -4.57 28.04
C ALA A 492 19.02 -5.38 28.82
N HIS A 493 18.64 -6.55 28.30
CA HIS A 493 17.83 -7.51 29.05
C HIS A 493 18.71 -8.23 30.08
N ILE A 494 18.17 -8.46 31.28
CA ILE A 494 18.87 -9.24 32.32
C ILE A 494 18.67 -10.73 32.04
N SER A 495 17.42 -11.16 31.85
CA SER A 495 17.05 -12.47 31.33
C SER A 495 16.69 -12.38 29.84
N PRO A 496 17.05 -13.38 29.02
CA PRO A 496 16.81 -13.36 27.58
C PRO A 496 15.36 -13.04 27.18
N TYR A 497 15.20 -12.45 26.00
CA TYR A 497 13.90 -12.15 25.44
C TYR A 497 13.10 -13.43 25.12
N ASP A 498 11.82 -13.48 25.52
CA ASP A 498 10.89 -14.62 25.33
C ASP A 498 9.45 -14.11 25.09
N GLY A 499 9.33 -13.03 24.31
CA GLY A 499 8.07 -12.35 24.02
C GLY A 499 7.80 -11.07 24.85
N PRO A 500 6.68 -10.36 24.61
CA PRO A 500 6.41 -9.05 25.20
C PRO A 500 6.38 -9.03 26.73
N ALA A 501 6.03 -10.16 27.34
CA ALA A 501 6.00 -10.33 28.79
C ALA A 501 7.37 -10.15 29.46
N THR A 502 8.48 -10.35 28.73
CA THR A 502 9.85 -10.15 29.27
C THR A 502 10.39 -8.73 29.06
N ASN A 503 9.67 -7.87 28.32
CA ASN A 503 9.97 -6.43 28.15
C ASN A 503 9.46 -5.60 29.34
N ARG A 504 9.77 -6.03 30.57
CA ARG A 504 9.46 -5.31 31.81
C ARG A 504 10.69 -4.54 32.26
N VAL A 505 10.51 -3.32 32.78
CA VAL A 505 11.62 -2.48 33.28
C VAL A 505 12.47 -3.22 34.32
N THR A 506 11.84 -4.05 35.17
CA THR A 506 12.51 -4.88 36.17
C THR A 506 13.41 -5.97 35.56
N ASN A 507 13.23 -6.34 34.29
CA ASN A 507 14.10 -7.26 33.55
C ASN A 507 15.14 -6.51 32.68
N GLY A 508 15.38 -5.22 32.95
CA GLY A 508 16.22 -4.38 32.10
C GLY A 508 17.22 -3.50 32.84
N LEU A 509 18.37 -3.30 32.21
CA LEU A 509 19.37 -2.30 32.57
C LEU A 509 19.57 -1.34 31.40
N LEU A 510 19.64 -0.04 31.69
CA LEU A 510 20.07 0.95 30.70
C LEU A 510 21.60 1.06 30.75
N LEU A 511 22.30 0.64 29.70
CA LEU A 511 23.76 0.54 29.68
C LEU A 511 24.36 1.31 28.51
N ARG A 512 25.60 1.79 28.66
CA ARG A 512 26.38 2.28 27.51
C ARG A 512 26.72 1.10 26.60
N ALA A 513 26.78 1.31 25.28
CA ALA A 513 26.86 0.22 24.30
C ALA A 513 28.04 -0.75 24.51
N ASP A 514 29.20 -0.26 24.93
CA ASP A 514 30.35 -1.08 25.32
C ASP A 514 30.09 -1.92 26.57
N VAL A 515 29.43 -1.36 27.57
CA VAL A 515 29.08 -2.05 28.82
C VAL A 515 27.99 -3.10 28.62
N HIS A 516 26.99 -2.81 27.78
CA HIS A 516 25.98 -3.78 27.36
C HIS A 516 26.63 -5.01 26.72
N ASN A 517 27.55 -4.77 25.76
CA ASN A 517 28.33 -5.80 25.10
C ASN A 517 29.15 -6.69 26.06
N LEU A 518 29.65 -6.13 27.16
CA LEU A 518 30.39 -6.87 28.19
C LEU A 518 29.45 -7.65 29.12
N PHE A 519 28.28 -7.09 29.41
CA PHE A 519 27.24 -7.71 30.23
C PHE A 519 26.64 -8.95 29.56
N ASP A 520 26.29 -8.85 28.27
CA ASP A 520 25.74 -9.97 27.48
C ASP A 520 26.74 -11.12 27.32
N ARG A 521 28.04 -10.80 27.26
CA ARG A 521 29.12 -11.79 27.19
C ARG A 521 29.54 -12.33 28.57
N GLY A 522 28.90 -11.90 29.65
CA GLY A 522 29.23 -12.32 31.01
C GLY A 522 30.64 -11.90 31.48
N LEU A 523 31.22 -10.87 30.86
CA LEU A 523 32.49 -10.26 31.27
C LEU A 523 32.30 -9.25 32.41
N ILE A 524 31.09 -8.69 32.50
CA ILE A 524 30.60 -7.88 33.61
C ILE A 524 29.29 -8.48 34.13
N TRP A 525 29.10 -8.52 35.45
CA TRP A 525 27.83 -8.91 36.08
C TRP A 525 27.55 -8.08 37.33
N VAL A 526 26.36 -8.23 37.90
CA VAL A 526 25.96 -7.57 39.15
C VAL A 526 25.84 -8.61 40.26
N ASP A 527 26.44 -8.37 41.42
CA ASP A 527 26.37 -9.27 42.57
C ASP A 527 25.11 -9.06 43.44
N GLU A 528 24.97 -9.87 44.50
CA GLU A 528 23.82 -9.81 45.41
C GLU A 528 23.72 -8.50 46.20
N GLN A 529 24.82 -7.75 46.31
CA GLN A 529 24.86 -6.44 46.95
C GLN A 529 24.64 -5.31 45.93
N LEU A 530 24.18 -5.64 44.71
CA LEU A 530 24.01 -4.73 43.59
C LEU A 530 25.30 -4.01 43.19
N ARG A 531 26.45 -4.68 43.33
CA ARG A 531 27.75 -4.16 42.89
C ARG A 531 28.16 -4.77 41.57
N VAL A 532 28.71 -3.92 40.70
CA VAL A 532 29.26 -4.31 39.41
C VAL A 532 30.55 -5.10 39.64
N ARG A 533 30.69 -6.23 38.96
CA ARG A 533 31.88 -7.07 38.99
C ARG A 533 32.38 -7.25 37.57
N VAL A 534 33.70 -7.15 37.43
CA VAL A 534 34.41 -7.22 36.15
C VAL A 534 35.37 -8.40 36.22
N LYS A 535 35.34 -9.27 35.21
CA LYS A 535 36.27 -10.41 35.10
C LYS A 535 37.69 -9.93 34.79
N ALA A 536 38.69 -10.76 35.11
CA ALA A 536 40.10 -10.44 34.88
C ALA A 536 40.42 -10.23 33.39
N GLU A 537 39.74 -10.96 32.51
CA GLU A 537 39.88 -10.84 31.04
C GLU A 537 39.39 -9.48 30.52
N ALA A 538 38.60 -8.75 31.31
CA ALA A 538 38.11 -7.40 31.02
C ALA A 538 38.83 -6.34 31.89
N ALA A 539 40.09 -6.56 32.27
CA ALA A 539 40.86 -5.69 33.16
C ALA A 539 40.90 -4.20 32.74
N HIS A 540 40.78 -3.89 31.45
CA HIS A 540 40.68 -2.51 30.96
C HIS A 540 39.50 -1.75 31.60
N TYR A 541 38.43 -2.45 31.96
CA TYR A 541 37.21 -1.91 32.55
C TYR A 541 37.18 -2.03 34.09
N ALA A 542 38.31 -2.32 34.73
CA ALA A 542 38.39 -2.55 36.17
C ALA A 542 37.98 -1.35 37.03
N GLU A 543 37.96 -0.13 36.48
CA GLU A 543 37.46 1.08 37.15
C GLU A 543 36.00 0.96 37.62
N TRP A 544 35.20 0.10 36.99
CA TRP A 544 33.81 -0.16 37.39
C TRP A 544 33.67 -1.33 38.35
N HIS A 545 34.75 -2.07 38.62
CA HIS A 545 34.72 -3.18 39.57
C HIS A 545 34.42 -2.66 40.99
N GLY A 546 33.37 -3.19 41.60
CA GLY A 546 32.93 -2.82 42.95
C GLY A 546 32.06 -1.57 43.02
N GLN A 547 31.79 -0.90 41.89
CA GLN A 547 30.86 0.23 41.85
C GLN A 547 29.43 -0.23 42.13
N GLU A 548 28.66 0.58 42.84
CA GLU A 548 27.24 0.31 43.08
C GLU A 548 26.42 0.59 41.82
N LEU A 549 25.58 -0.38 41.43
CA LEU A 549 24.65 -0.21 40.33
C LEU A 549 23.66 0.90 40.69
N ARG A 550 23.56 1.92 39.83
CA ARG A 550 22.57 2.97 40.01
C ARG A 550 21.16 2.37 39.86
N PRO A 551 20.30 2.46 40.88
CA PRO A 551 18.94 1.97 40.77
C PRO A 551 18.06 2.97 39.99
N PRO A 552 16.97 2.49 39.35
CA PRO A 552 15.89 3.35 38.89
C PRO A 552 15.30 4.20 40.01
N ALA A 553 14.71 5.35 39.65
CA ALA A 553 14.11 6.28 40.60
C ALA A 553 12.92 5.67 41.37
N ARG A 554 12.13 4.82 40.70
CA ARG A 554 10.99 4.12 41.31
C ARG A 554 11.43 2.75 41.83
N THR A 555 11.12 2.43 43.09
CA THR A 555 11.45 1.12 43.67
C THR A 555 10.82 -0.05 42.92
N ALA A 556 9.63 0.13 42.33
CA ALA A 556 8.93 -0.87 41.53
C ALA A 556 9.62 -1.20 40.20
N ASP A 557 10.53 -0.36 39.72
CA ASP A 557 11.29 -0.57 38.48
C ASP A 557 12.64 -1.22 38.72
N ARG A 558 13.03 -1.45 39.97
CA ARG A 558 14.35 -1.98 40.29
C ARG A 558 14.56 -3.36 39.63
N PRO A 559 15.78 -3.64 39.17
CA PRO A 559 16.13 -4.94 38.58
C PRO A 559 15.68 -6.10 39.46
N ASP A 560 15.05 -7.11 38.85
CA ASP A 560 14.63 -8.33 39.53
C ASP A 560 15.86 -9.06 40.08
N PRO A 561 15.99 -9.21 41.41
CA PRO A 561 17.12 -9.91 42.00
C PRO A 561 17.24 -11.37 41.55
N ALA A 562 16.13 -12.03 41.20
CA ALA A 562 16.15 -13.39 40.67
C ALA A 562 16.76 -13.44 39.26
N ALA A 563 16.39 -12.50 38.39
CA ALA A 563 16.95 -12.38 37.05
C ALA A 563 18.47 -12.09 37.10
N LEU A 564 18.91 -11.17 37.96
CA LEU A 564 20.33 -10.87 38.13
C LEU A 564 21.14 -12.08 38.63
N ARG A 565 20.56 -12.87 39.56
CA ARG A 565 21.18 -14.12 40.02
C ARG A 565 21.26 -15.17 38.92
N ALA A 566 20.22 -15.30 38.08
CA ALA A 566 20.23 -16.20 36.93
C ALA A 566 21.31 -15.80 35.92
N HIS A 567 21.38 -14.52 35.53
CA HIS A 567 22.42 -13.99 34.65
C HIS A 567 23.84 -14.24 35.18
N ARG A 568 24.08 -13.99 36.47
CA ARG A 568 25.37 -14.28 37.14
C ARG A 568 25.79 -15.74 36.99
N ARG A 569 24.85 -16.68 37.16
CA ARG A 569 25.13 -18.12 37.10
C ARG A 569 25.29 -18.62 35.67
N GLU A 570 24.35 -18.25 34.81
CA GLU A 570 24.19 -18.86 33.49
C GLU A 570 25.03 -18.16 32.43
N VAL A 571 25.21 -16.83 32.53
CA VAL A 571 25.95 -16.03 31.55
C VAL A 571 27.36 -15.72 32.05
N ALA A 572 27.50 -15.23 33.28
CA ALA A 572 28.82 -14.94 33.83
C ALA A 572 29.55 -16.19 34.34
N GLY A 573 28.86 -17.32 34.56
CA GLY A 573 29.47 -18.55 35.05
C GLY A 573 30.00 -18.45 36.48
N MET A 574 29.45 -17.53 37.28
CA MET A 574 29.86 -17.27 38.65
C MET A 574 28.82 -17.86 39.63
N PRO A 575 29.26 -18.46 40.76
CA PRO A 575 28.37 -19.13 41.71
C PRO A 575 27.32 -18.20 42.30
#